data_AF-A0A833WSF4-F1
#
_entry.id   AF-A0A833WSF4-F1
#
_cell.length_a   1.000
_cell.length_b   1.000
_cell.length_c   1.000
_cell.angle_alpha   90.00
_cell.angle_beta   90.00
_cell.angle_gamma   90.00
#
_symmetry.space_group_name_H-M   'P 1'
#
loop_
_entity.id
_entity.type
_entity.pdbx_description
1 polymer ?
#
loop_
_entity_poly.entity_id
_entity_poly.type
_entity_poly.pdbx_seq_one_letter_code
_entity_poly.pdbx_strand_id
1 'polypeptide(L)'
;MERFKLSYLKSFKERADTQLEDIVSTIKGAEESVRESYSETISLDSDDFVKMILLDASFIIEYFWKNKTLNWTDEDREILEPWLCNRMQMDFILLENQLPFFIIEKIYDIAFPSLSKNNSFIGLTFRQFEYYNVQISQYSPLTKILHFTDLVRNFCMPPS
;
A
#
# COMPACT_ATOMS: atom_id res chain seq x y z
N MET A 1 -2.87 2.84 -13.87
CA MET A 1 -2.77 1.75 -12.87
C MET A 1 -4.05 0.94 -12.80
N GLU A 2 -5.22 1.57 -12.89
CA GLU A 2 -6.54 0.89 -12.82
C GLU A 2 -6.67 -0.46 -13.52
N ARG A 3 -6.25 -0.56 -14.79
CA ARG A 3 -6.38 -1.83 -15.55
C ARG A 3 -5.64 -3.02 -14.92
N PHE A 4 -4.61 -2.76 -14.11
CA PHE A 4 -3.81 -3.81 -13.46
C PHE A 4 -4.37 -4.20 -12.09
N LYS A 5 -5.17 -3.32 -11.46
CA LYS A 5 -5.68 -3.54 -10.08
C LYS A 5 -6.47 -4.84 -9.96
N LEU A 6 -7.27 -5.21 -10.97
CA LEU A 6 -8.02 -6.47 -10.95
C LEU A 6 -7.11 -7.70 -11.03
N SER A 7 -6.05 -7.67 -11.85
CA SER A 7 -5.09 -8.76 -11.92
C SER A 7 -4.34 -8.91 -10.60
N TYR A 8 -3.92 -7.79 -10.02
CA TYR A 8 -3.21 -7.77 -8.74
C TYR A 8 -4.12 -8.19 -7.58
N LEU A 9 -5.39 -7.81 -7.58
CA LEU A 9 -6.36 -8.32 -6.60
C LEU A 9 -6.50 -9.84 -6.69
N LYS A 10 -6.47 -10.42 -7.90
CA LYS A 10 -6.48 -11.88 -8.08
C LYS A 10 -5.22 -12.51 -7.49
N SER A 11 -4.03 -12.00 -7.81
CA SER A 11 -2.76 -12.49 -7.23
C SER A 11 -2.74 -12.35 -5.71
N PHE A 12 -3.22 -11.21 -5.19
CA PHE A 12 -3.38 -10.96 -3.76
C PHE A 12 -4.26 -12.02 -3.09
N LYS A 13 -5.43 -12.27 -3.67
CA LYS A 13 -6.37 -13.26 -3.15
C LYS A 13 -5.77 -14.67 -3.18
N GLU A 14 -5.02 -15.02 -4.21
CA GLU A 14 -4.36 -16.33 -4.32
C GLU A 14 -3.24 -16.52 -3.29
N ARG A 15 -2.57 -15.44 -2.85
CA ARG A 15 -1.53 -15.50 -1.83
C ARG A 15 -2.03 -15.30 -0.40
N ALA A 16 -3.19 -14.67 -0.21
CA ALA A 16 -3.69 -14.34 1.13
C ALA A 16 -3.97 -15.61 1.94
N ASP A 17 -3.58 -15.59 3.22
CA ASP A 17 -3.83 -16.68 4.16
C ASP A 17 -5.25 -16.62 4.76
N THR A 18 -6.02 -15.57 4.44
CA THR A 18 -7.37 -15.31 4.96
C THR A 18 -8.38 -15.12 3.85
N GLN A 19 -9.66 -15.28 4.18
CA GLN A 19 -10.74 -15.10 3.22
C GLN A 19 -10.92 -13.62 2.87
N LEU A 20 -11.36 -13.37 1.63
CA LEU A 20 -11.57 -12.00 1.14
C LEU A 20 -12.67 -11.29 1.94
N GLU A 21 -13.66 -12.05 2.41
CA GLU A 21 -14.78 -11.57 3.22
C GLU A 21 -14.30 -10.98 4.56
N ASP A 22 -13.28 -11.59 5.19
CA ASP A 22 -12.70 -11.08 6.44
C ASP A 22 -11.95 -9.75 6.20
N ILE A 23 -11.28 -9.63 5.06
CA ILE A 23 -10.59 -8.41 4.63
C ILE A 23 -11.62 -7.31 4.37
N VAL A 24 -12.69 -7.61 3.62
CA VAL A 24 -13.79 -6.67 3.34
C VAL A 24 -14.46 -6.22 4.63
N SER A 25 -14.75 -7.13 5.55
CA SER A 25 -15.30 -6.83 6.88
C SER A 25 -14.38 -5.90 7.67
N THR A 26 -13.07 -6.13 7.61
CA THR A 26 -12.05 -5.29 8.26
C THR A 26 -12.01 -3.88 7.69
N ILE A 27 -12.15 -3.74 6.36
CA ILE A 27 -12.23 -2.44 5.68
C ILE A 27 -13.52 -1.72 6.08
N LYS A 28 -14.67 -2.40 6.06
CA LYS A 28 -15.96 -1.84 6.50
C LYS A 28 -15.89 -1.34 7.93
N GLY A 29 -15.31 -2.10 8.83
CA GLY A 29 -15.13 -1.70 10.23
C GLY A 29 -14.13 -0.54 10.44
N ALA A 30 -13.33 -0.19 9.43
CA ALA A 30 -12.41 0.94 9.46
C ALA A 30 -12.86 2.12 8.59
N GLU A 31 -14.00 2.00 7.89
CA GLU A 31 -14.44 2.95 6.86
C GLU A 31 -14.53 4.39 7.40
N GLU A 32 -15.15 4.57 8.57
CA GLU A 32 -15.31 5.88 9.20
C GLU A 32 -13.94 6.55 9.43
N SER A 33 -13.00 5.84 10.07
CA SER A 33 -11.65 6.36 10.31
C SER A 33 -10.86 6.63 9.01
N VAL A 34 -11.09 5.84 7.96
CA VAL A 34 -10.47 6.10 6.65
C VAL A 34 -11.07 7.36 6.02
N ARG A 35 -12.39 7.56 6.11
CA ARG A 35 -13.06 8.78 5.60
C ARG A 35 -12.62 10.03 6.37
N GLU A 36 -12.49 9.95 7.69
CA GLU A 36 -11.99 11.04 8.54
C GLU A 36 -10.53 11.43 8.24
N SER A 37 -9.78 10.56 7.56
CA SER A 37 -8.41 10.86 7.13
C SER A 37 -8.37 11.84 5.94
N TYR A 38 -9.48 12.04 5.24
CA TYR A 38 -9.59 12.99 4.13
C TYR A 38 -10.21 14.30 4.60
N SER A 39 -9.66 15.42 4.12
CA SER A 39 -10.23 16.74 4.40
C SER A 39 -11.54 16.99 3.63
N GLU A 40 -11.70 16.34 2.49
CA GLU A 40 -12.90 16.42 1.65
C GLU A 40 -13.82 15.23 1.89
N THR A 41 -15.12 15.45 1.75
CA THR A 41 -16.11 14.37 1.83
C THR A 41 -16.09 13.55 0.56
N ILE A 42 -15.75 12.26 0.69
CA ILE A 42 -15.80 11.31 -0.43
C ILE A 42 -17.25 10.87 -0.64
N SER A 43 -17.86 11.33 -1.73
CA SER A 43 -19.25 11.05 -2.10
C SER A 43 -19.44 9.68 -2.78
N LEU A 44 -18.77 8.65 -2.25
CA LEU A 44 -18.98 7.24 -2.62
C LEU A 44 -19.83 6.58 -1.55
N ASP A 45 -20.76 5.71 -1.96
CA ASP A 45 -21.43 4.82 -1.00
C ASP A 45 -20.42 3.85 -0.35
N SER A 46 -20.86 3.19 0.72
CA SER A 46 -19.99 2.33 1.52
C SER A 46 -19.41 1.17 0.72
N ASP A 47 -20.20 0.53 -0.15
CA ASP A 47 -19.73 -0.64 -0.89
C ASP A 47 -18.70 -0.25 -1.97
N ASP A 48 -18.95 0.85 -2.70
CA ASP A 48 -18.00 1.39 -3.67
C ASP A 48 -16.71 1.89 -3.01
N PHE A 49 -16.83 2.53 -1.83
CA PHE A 49 -15.67 3.00 -1.07
C PHE A 49 -14.80 1.85 -0.56
N VAL A 50 -15.43 0.81 0.01
CA VAL A 50 -14.74 -0.40 0.46
C VAL A 50 -14.05 -1.11 -0.71
N LYS A 51 -14.71 -1.20 -1.86
CA LYS A 51 -14.16 -1.79 -3.08
C LYS A 51 -12.95 -1.01 -3.59
N MET A 52 -13.01 0.32 -3.58
CA MET A 52 -11.89 1.19 -3.94
C MET A 52 -10.69 0.92 -3.00
N ILE A 53 -10.90 0.92 -1.68
CA ILE A 53 -9.82 0.63 -0.72
C ILE A 53 -9.22 -0.76 -0.98
N LEU A 54 -10.06 -1.78 -1.18
CA LEU A 54 -9.60 -3.15 -1.41
C LEU A 54 -8.73 -3.24 -2.68
N LEU A 55 -9.18 -2.66 -3.80
CA LEU A 55 -8.44 -2.67 -5.06
C LEU A 55 -7.10 -1.94 -4.93
N ASP A 56 -7.10 -0.81 -4.25
CA ASP A 56 -5.92 0.06 -4.16
C ASP A 56 -4.89 -0.53 -3.19
N ALA A 57 -5.34 -0.97 -2.01
CA ALA A 57 -4.47 -1.61 -1.03
C ALA A 57 -3.90 -2.93 -1.55
N SER A 58 -4.71 -3.79 -2.18
CA SER A 58 -4.22 -5.05 -2.75
C SER A 58 -3.19 -4.82 -3.84
N PHE A 59 -3.41 -3.83 -4.72
CA PHE A 59 -2.45 -3.44 -5.74
C PHE A 59 -1.11 -2.98 -5.14
N ILE A 60 -1.16 -2.08 -4.16
CA ILE A 60 0.02 -1.57 -3.45
C ILE A 60 0.78 -2.73 -2.79
N ILE A 61 0.09 -3.57 -2.02
CA ILE A 61 0.71 -4.67 -1.29
C ILE A 61 1.38 -5.67 -2.23
N GLU A 62 0.69 -6.10 -3.29
CA GLU A 62 1.25 -7.04 -4.26
C GLU A 62 2.43 -6.44 -5.02
N TYR A 63 2.32 -5.19 -5.47
CA TYR A 63 3.40 -4.52 -6.18
C TYR A 63 4.66 -4.44 -5.30
N PHE A 64 4.51 -4.03 -4.03
CA PHE A 64 5.62 -3.88 -3.10
C PHE A 64 6.25 -5.25 -2.78
N TRP A 65 5.41 -6.27 -2.62
CA TRP A 65 5.87 -7.64 -2.38
C TRP A 65 6.63 -8.22 -3.58
N LYS A 66 6.10 -8.06 -4.80
CA LYS A 66 6.76 -8.49 -6.05
C LYS A 66 8.10 -7.77 -6.22
N ASN A 67 8.15 -6.46 -5.98
CA ASN A 67 9.38 -5.69 -6.07
C ASN A 67 10.42 -6.14 -5.03
N LYS A 68 10.00 -6.44 -3.79
CA LYS A 68 10.90 -6.97 -2.77
C LYS A 68 11.45 -8.36 -3.10
N THR A 69 10.60 -9.25 -3.58
CA THR A 69 10.93 -10.67 -3.81
C THR A 69 11.47 -10.94 -5.22
N LEU A 70 11.43 -9.94 -6.10
CA LEU A 70 11.71 -10.04 -7.53
C LEU A 70 10.81 -11.07 -8.25
N ASN A 71 9.63 -11.35 -7.70
CA ASN A 71 8.68 -12.33 -8.22
C ASN A 71 7.74 -11.75 -9.27
N TRP A 72 8.32 -11.27 -10.36
CA TRP A 72 7.60 -10.72 -11.50
C TRP A 72 7.24 -11.81 -12.51
N THR A 73 6.06 -11.71 -13.12
CA THR A 73 5.61 -12.63 -14.17
C THR A 73 5.66 -11.96 -15.55
N ASP A 74 5.49 -12.73 -16.62
CA ASP A 74 5.38 -12.16 -17.97
C ASP A 74 4.20 -11.19 -18.12
N GLU A 75 3.14 -11.39 -17.33
CA GLU A 75 1.98 -10.48 -17.27
C GLU A 75 2.33 -9.10 -16.68
N ASP A 76 3.40 -9.02 -15.87
CA ASP A 76 3.88 -7.77 -15.26
C ASP A 76 4.83 -6.98 -16.18
N ARG A 77 5.22 -7.53 -17.34
CA ARG A 77 6.26 -6.95 -18.20
C ARG A 77 6.01 -5.47 -18.53
N GLU A 78 4.75 -5.10 -18.77
CA GLU A 78 4.39 -3.71 -19.06
C GLU A 78 4.63 -2.78 -17.87
N ILE A 79 4.31 -3.23 -16.65
CA ILE A 79 4.54 -2.48 -15.40
C ILE A 79 6.03 -2.23 -15.15
N LEU A 80 6.87 -3.18 -15.57
CA LEU A 80 8.32 -3.10 -15.42
C LEU A 80 9.01 -2.15 -16.41
N GLU A 81 8.29 -1.67 -17.43
CA GLU A 81 8.83 -0.66 -18.32
C GLU A 81 9.27 0.59 -17.52
N PRO A 82 10.50 1.09 -17.68
CA PRO A 82 11.06 2.11 -16.79
C PRO A 82 10.18 3.36 -16.63
N TRP A 83 9.54 3.81 -17.71
CA TRP A 83 8.66 4.98 -17.70
C TRP A 83 7.37 4.73 -16.89
N LEU A 84 6.80 3.52 -16.95
CA LEU A 84 5.59 3.18 -16.22
C LEU A 84 5.90 2.91 -14.74
N CYS A 85 6.99 2.21 -14.46
CA CYS A 85 7.49 2.03 -13.09
C CYS A 85 7.73 3.39 -12.40
N ASN A 86 8.42 4.32 -13.07
CA ASN A 86 8.63 5.67 -12.55
C ASN A 86 7.32 6.43 -12.33
N ARG A 87 6.37 6.33 -13.28
CA ARG A 87 5.04 6.93 -13.11
C ARG A 87 4.33 6.35 -11.89
N MET A 88 4.38 5.04 -11.67
CA MET A 88 3.77 4.40 -10.50
C MET A 88 4.39 4.87 -9.19
N GLN A 89 5.72 5.01 -9.12
CA GLN A 89 6.38 5.56 -7.93
C GLN A 89 5.89 6.98 -7.61
N MET A 90 5.76 7.83 -8.63
CA MET A 90 5.22 9.18 -8.46
C MET A 90 3.76 9.14 -7.99
N ASP A 91 2.94 8.32 -8.63
CA ASP A 91 1.52 8.17 -8.28
C ASP A 91 1.31 7.70 -6.85
N PHE A 92 2.14 6.79 -6.33
CA PHE A 92 2.08 6.40 -4.91
C PHE A 92 2.35 7.57 -3.97
N ILE A 93 3.12 8.58 -4.37
CA ILE A 93 3.48 9.74 -3.56
C ILE A 93 2.52 10.93 -3.78
N LEU A 94 1.66 10.89 -4.80
CA LEU A 94 0.65 11.92 -5.02
C LEU A 94 -0.44 11.85 -3.95
N LEU A 95 -0.68 12.98 -3.26
CA LEU A 95 -1.66 13.06 -2.17
C LEU A 95 -3.08 12.71 -2.63
N GLU A 96 -3.44 13.06 -3.86
CA GLU A 96 -4.77 12.80 -4.43
C GLU A 96 -5.08 11.31 -4.58
N ASN A 97 -4.06 10.45 -4.71
CA ASN A 97 -4.19 9.02 -4.96
C ASN A 97 -3.80 8.15 -3.74
N GLN A 98 -3.71 8.74 -2.54
CA GLN A 98 -3.24 8.05 -1.36
C GLN A 98 -4.35 7.52 -0.46
N LEU A 99 -4.25 6.23 -0.13
CA LEU A 99 -4.90 5.68 1.04
C LEU A 99 -4.10 6.05 2.30
N PRO A 100 -4.77 6.24 3.45
CA PRO A 100 -4.09 6.30 4.74
C PRO A 100 -3.23 5.06 4.97
N PHE A 101 -2.02 5.24 5.49
CA PHE A 101 -1.07 4.14 5.65
C PHE A 101 -1.64 3.01 6.53
N PHE A 102 -2.33 3.39 7.62
CA PHE A 102 -2.85 2.45 8.61
C PHE A 102 -3.82 1.41 8.01
N ILE A 103 -4.63 1.77 7.00
CA ILE A 103 -5.59 0.82 6.43
C ILE A 103 -4.87 -0.21 5.56
N ILE A 104 -3.83 0.20 4.84
CA ILE A 104 -3.01 -0.72 4.06
C ILE A 104 -2.26 -1.69 4.99
N GLU A 105 -1.69 -1.18 6.08
CA GLU A 105 -1.03 -2.01 7.09
C GLU A 105 -2.00 -3.00 7.73
N LYS A 106 -3.21 -2.55 8.11
CA LYS A 106 -4.24 -3.41 8.67
C LYS A 106 -4.67 -4.52 7.70
N ILE A 107 -4.83 -4.20 6.41
CA ILE A 107 -5.15 -5.18 5.36
C ILE A 107 -4.00 -6.18 5.19
N TYR A 108 -2.75 -5.71 5.21
CA TYR A 108 -1.59 -6.57 5.11
C TYR A 108 -1.48 -7.56 6.29
N ASP A 109 -1.68 -7.07 7.51
CA ASP A 109 -1.55 -7.88 8.72
C ASP A 109 -2.62 -8.96 8.81
N ILE A 110 -3.86 -8.67 8.40
CA ILE A 110 -4.91 -9.68 8.36
C ILE A 110 -4.73 -10.63 7.18
N ALA A 111 -4.31 -10.16 6.00
CA ALA A 111 -4.15 -11.01 4.82
C ALA A 111 -2.94 -11.96 4.92
N PHE A 112 -1.90 -11.58 5.65
CA PHE A 112 -0.65 -12.33 5.75
C PHE A 112 -0.11 -12.42 7.19
N PRO A 113 -0.88 -12.98 8.15
CA PRO A 113 -0.55 -12.97 9.58
C PRO A 113 0.75 -13.72 9.92
N SER A 114 1.16 -14.66 9.07
CA SER A 114 2.46 -15.36 9.22
C SER A 114 3.62 -14.53 8.69
N LEU A 115 3.41 -13.83 7.57
CA LEU A 115 4.43 -13.01 6.93
C LEU A 115 4.67 -11.71 7.70
N SER A 116 3.60 -11.06 8.19
CA SER A 116 3.64 -9.79 8.91
C SER A 116 4.47 -9.86 10.19
N LYS A 117 4.51 -11.03 10.85
CA LYS A 117 5.36 -11.28 12.03
C LYS A 117 6.86 -11.13 11.75
N ASN A 118 7.29 -11.51 10.55
CA ASN A 118 8.71 -11.49 10.17
C ASN A 118 9.05 -10.30 9.26
N ASN A 119 8.06 -9.77 8.55
CA ASN A 119 8.21 -8.72 7.57
C ASN A 119 6.95 -7.87 7.55
N SER A 120 6.93 -6.82 8.37
CA SER A 120 5.83 -5.86 8.44
C SER A 120 5.64 -5.13 7.11
N PHE A 121 4.42 -4.62 6.89
CA PHE A 121 4.15 -3.78 5.73
C PHE A 121 5.10 -2.58 5.66
N ILE A 122 5.41 -1.98 6.82
CA ILE A 122 6.34 -0.86 6.84
C ILE A 122 7.75 -1.22 6.34
N GLY A 123 8.22 -2.45 6.58
CA GLY A 123 9.48 -2.94 6.02
C GLY A 123 9.43 -3.09 4.49
N LEU A 124 8.28 -3.45 3.92
CA LEU A 124 8.07 -3.44 2.47
C LEU A 124 8.10 -2.01 1.93
N THR A 125 7.41 -1.08 2.59
CA THR A 125 7.33 0.32 2.20
C THR A 125 8.70 1.01 2.24
N PHE A 126 9.50 0.80 3.29
CA PHE A 126 10.85 1.35 3.39
C PHE A 126 11.73 0.91 2.22
N ARG A 127 11.69 -0.38 1.88
CA ARG A 127 12.43 -0.90 0.72
C ARG A 127 11.91 -0.32 -0.60
N GLN A 128 10.59 -0.14 -0.73
CA GLN A 128 9.99 0.41 -1.93
C GLN A 128 10.44 1.86 -2.21
N PHE A 129 10.59 2.66 -1.16
CA PHE A 129 10.98 4.07 -1.25
C PHE A 129 12.44 4.33 -0.85
N GLU A 130 13.29 3.29 -0.85
CA GLU A 130 14.70 3.37 -0.44
C GLU A 130 15.47 4.44 -1.20
N TYR A 131 15.15 4.64 -2.48
CA TYR A 131 15.74 5.69 -3.33
C TYR A 131 15.61 7.10 -2.72
N TYR A 132 14.51 7.38 -2.01
CA TYR A 132 14.28 8.66 -1.36
C TYR A 132 14.91 8.76 0.03
N ASN A 133 15.39 7.65 0.60
CA ASN A 133 15.99 7.59 1.93
C ASN A 133 17.44 8.10 1.95
N VAL A 134 17.63 9.35 1.54
CA VAL A 134 18.95 10.00 1.40
C VAL A 134 19.70 10.13 2.72
N GLN A 135 18.99 10.15 3.85
CA GLN A 135 19.58 10.22 5.19
C GLN A 135 19.91 8.84 5.79
N ILE A 136 19.60 7.73 5.08
CA ILE A 136 19.78 6.35 5.57
C ILE A 136 19.06 6.17 6.93
N SER A 137 17.88 6.79 7.05
CA SER A 137 17.07 6.73 8.25
C SER A 137 16.60 5.30 8.47
N GLN A 138 16.82 4.78 9.69
CA GLN A 138 16.25 3.51 10.10
C GLN A 138 14.81 3.71 10.56
N TYR A 139 13.97 2.71 10.34
CA TYR A 139 12.62 2.71 10.86
C TYR A 139 12.65 2.77 12.39
N SER A 140 11.97 3.76 12.96
CA SER A 140 11.67 3.82 14.39
C SER A 140 10.20 3.48 14.59
N PRO A 141 9.85 2.52 15.46
CA PRO A 141 8.46 2.22 15.82
C PRO A 141 7.69 3.41 16.40
N LEU A 142 8.39 4.47 16.83
CA LEU A 142 7.80 5.71 17.34
C LEU A 142 7.37 6.66 16.20
N THR A 143 7.89 6.47 14.99
CA THR A 143 7.54 7.30 13.83
C THR A 143 6.19 6.86 13.29
N LYS A 144 5.15 7.66 13.56
CA LYS A 144 3.85 7.46 12.93
C LYS A 144 3.91 7.92 11.48
N ILE A 145 3.60 7.02 10.55
CA ILE A 145 3.53 7.32 9.12
C ILE A 145 2.06 7.46 8.75
N LEU A 146 1.69 8.62 8.22
CA LEU A 146 0.31 8.88 7.84
C LEU A 146 -0.02 8.35 6.44
N HIS A 147 0.91 8.53 5.50
CA HIS A 147 0.79 8.16 4.10
C HIS A 147 2.19 8.18 3.43
N PHE A 148 2.32 7.77 2.17
CA PHE A 148 3.64 7.61 1.54
C PHE A 148 4.41 8.93 1.35
N THR A 149 3.71 10.04 1.10
CA THR A 149 4.37 11.36 1.04
C THR A 149 4.96 11.76 2.39
N ASP A 150 4.27 11.45 3.49
CA ASP A 150 4.77 11.70 4.85
C ASP A 150 6.03 10.87 5.14
N LEU A 151 6.06 9.61 4.71
CA LEU A 151 7.28 8.78 4.77
C LEU A 151 8.44 9.40 3.97
N VAL A 152 8.21 9.76 2.70
CA VAL A 152 9.25 10.36 1.84
C VAL A 152 9.74 11.69 2.42
N ARG A 153 8.86 12.48 3.02
CA ARG A 153 9.25 13.69 3.75
C ARG A 153 10.16 13.34 4.93
N ASN A 154 9.81 12.35 5.74
CA ASN A 154 10.62 11.92 6.90
C ASN A 154 12.03 11.44 6.48
N PHE A 155 12.16 10.84 5.31
CA PHE A 155 13.45 10.45 4.73
C PHE A 155 14.37 11.63 4.36
N CYS A 156 13.80 12.80 4.08
CA CYS A 156 14.53 14.00 3.70
C CYS A 156 14.86 14.91 4.88
N MET A 157 14.22 14.70 6.04
CA MET A 157 14.45 15.51 7.24
C MET A 157 15.75 15.07 7.94
N PRO A 158 16.55 16.00 8.47
CA PRO A 158 17.74 15.65 9.23
C PRO A 158 17.37 14.86 10.50
N PRO A 159 18.24 13.92 10.95
CA PRO A 159 18.02 13.17 12.18
C PRO A 159 17.90 14.12 13.38
N SER A 160 16.91 13.84 14.23
CA SER A 160 16.63 14.59 15.48
C SER A 160 17.66 14.30 16.57
#